data_AF-A0A662Y4P2-F1
#
_entry.id   AF-A0A662Y4P2-F1
#
_cell.length_a   1.000
_cell.length_b   1.000
_cell.length_c   1.000
_cell.angle_alpha   90.00
_cell.angle_beta   90.00
_cell.angle_gamma   90.00
#
_symmetry.space_group_name_H-M   'P 1'
#
loop_
_entity.id
_entity.type
_entity.pdbx_description
1 polymer ?
#
loop_
_entity_poly.entity_id
_entity_poly.type
_entity_poly.pdbx_seq_one_letter_code
_entity_poly.pdbx_strand_id
1 'polypeptide(L)'
;HANNGSVSSDILVFGVAIFDLLAINHEIGVAASPDESYKDKWERVDVVRERVRQQPTKQLPATQTGNVKEAEWNLLLGMCAADPAARASMEDVVFQVGVLAQQENTGLSSTTKAPDTFSATVEDVSLYEIQTLGMTLRETLDEADELCSELETFCDVNRAVIARLVDVYEQLESTRTPLSTSLVESFSLILLRFYDMLEKSILGGDSIVASSCAARTVSGKNYNMHHG
;
A
#
# COMPACT_ATOMS: atom_id res chain seq x y z
N HIS A 1 14.87 37.47 2.56
CA HIS A 1 13.96 36.91 1.54
C HIS A 1 12.89 36.12 2.27
N ALA A 2 11.64 36.59 2.23
CA ALA A 2 10.52 35.94 2.92
C ALA A 2 10.18 34.63 2.21
N ASN A 3 10.26 33.53 2.94
CA ASN A 3 9.89 32.20 2.49
C ASN A 3 8.35 32.10 2.54
N ASN A 4 7.67 32.54 1.48
CA ASN A 4 6.24 32.27 1.30
C ASN A 4 6.09 30.81 0.83
N GLY A 5 6.26 29.87 1.75
CA GLY A 5 5.92 28.47 1.51
C GLY A 5 4.41 28.34 1.34
N SER A 6 3.96 28.24 0.10
CA SER A 6 2.59 27.83 -0.19
C SER A 6 2.54 26.31 -0.20
N VAL A 7 1.46 25.73 0.32
CA VAL A 7 1.18 24.28 0.24
C VAL A 7 1.37 23.75 -1.19
N SER A 8 0.96 24.53 -2.19
CA SER A 8 1.12 24.20 -3.61
C SER A 8 2.60 24.16 -4.07
N SER A 9 3.48 24.94 -3.44
CA SER A 9 4.93 24.87 -3.66
C SER A 9 5.53 23.61 -3.02
N ASP A 10 5.05 23.23 -1.84
CA ASP A 10 5.52 22.02 -1.14
C ASP A 10 5.11 20.76 -1.92
N ILE A 11 3.91 20.74 -2.50
CA ILE A 11 3.45 19.66 -3.40
C ILE A 11 4.37 19.52 -4.61
N LEU A 12 4.77 20.63 -5.23
CA LEU A 12 5.72 20.61 -6.36
C LEU A 12 7.07 20.04 -5.94
N VAL A 13 7.64 20.51 -4.83
CA VAL A 13 8.92 20.01 -4.31
C VAL A 13 8.83 18.52 -3.99
N PHE A 14 7.71 18.09 -3.40
CA PHE A 14 7.46 16.70 -3.08
C PHE A 14 7.34 15.84 -4.35
N GLY A 15 6.63 16.31 -5.37
CA GLY A 15 6.48 15.59 -6.65
C GLY A 15 7.82 15.40 -7.36
N VAL A 16 8.65 16.45 -7.40
CA VAL A 16 10.00 16.37 -7.96
C VAL A 16 10.88 15.40 -7.16
N ALA A 17 10.77 15.38 -5.82
CA ALA A 17 11.52 14.44 -4.98
C ALA A 17 11.10 12.98 -5.23
N ILE A 18 9.81 12.71 -5.45
CA ILE A 18 9.31 11.38 -5.83
C ILE A 18 9.88 10.97 -7.19
N PHE A 19 9.88 11.88 -8.18
CA PHE A 19 10.48 11.60 -9.49
C PHE A 19 11.96 11.22 -9.39
N ASP A 20 12.74 11.98 -8.62
CA ASP A 20 14.16 11.70 -8.37
C ASP A 20 14.34 10.33 -7.69
N LEU A 21 13.47 9.98 -6.74
CA LEU A 21 13.50 8.68 -6.07
C LEU A 21 13.23 7.51 -7.04
N LEU A 22 12.25 7.66 -7.95
CA LEU A 22 11.94 6.66 -8.97
C LEU A 22 13.10 6.47 -9.95
N ALA A 23 13.76 7.56 -10.35
CA ALA A 23 14.95 7.50 -11.19
C ALA A 23 16.11 6.77 -10.50
N ILE A 24 16.36 7.07 -9.22
CA ILE A 24 17.36 6.38 -8.39
C ILE A 24 17.07 4.88 -8.31
N ASN A 25 15.83 4.51 -7.98
CA ASN A 25 15.43 3.11 -7.86
C ASN A 25 15.61 2.32 -9.16
N HIS A 26 15.27 2.94 -10.30
CA HIS A 26 15.49 2.31 -11.60
C HIS A 26 16.98 2.12 -11.92
N GLU A 27 17.82 3.15 -11.72
CA GLU A 27 19.26 3.05 -11.97
C GLU A 27 19.92 1.98 -11.09
N ILE A 28 19.49 1.87 -9.83
CA ILE A 28 19.96 0.81 -8.92
C ILE A 28 19.54 -0.57 -9.43
N GLY A 29 18.28 -0.73 -9.85
CA GLY A 29 17.73 -2.00 -10.32
C GLY A 29 18.36 -2.49 -11.62
N VAL A 30 18.58 -1.61 -12.59
CA VAL A 30 19.21 -1.97 -13.89
C VAL A 30 20.66 -2.43 -13.72
N ALA A 31 21.40 -1.83 -12.79
CA ALA A 31 22.79 -2.17 -12.54
C ALA A 31 22.99 -3.22 -11.42
N ALA A 32 21.90 -3.85 -10.94
CA ALA A 32 21.99 -4.89 -9.93
C ALA A 32 22.56 -6.20 -10.52
N SER A 33 23.59 -6.73 -9.88
CA SER A 33 24.12 -8.06 -10.19
C SER A 33 23.46 -9.11 -9.28
N PRO A 34 23.16 -10.33 -9.75
CA PRO A 34 22.62 -11.40 -8.92
C PRO A 34 23.49 -11.74 -7.69
N ASP A 35 24.81 -11.52 -7.80
CA ASP A 35 25.80 -11.79 -6.76
C ASP A 35 26.22 -10.52 -5.99
N GLU A 36 25.49 -9.42 -6.16
CA GLU A 36 25.84 -8.14 -5.55
C GLU A 36 25.72 -8.18 -4.01
N SER A 37 26.79 -7.80 -3.33
CA SER A 37 26.77 -7.62 -1.88
C SER A 37 25.89 -6.42 -1.49
N TYR A 38 25.22 -6.51 -0.34
CA TYR A 38 24.49 -5.38 0.24
C TYR A 38 25.34 -4.12 0.36
N LYS A 39 26.64 -4.27 0.65
CA LYS A 39 27.56 -3.14 0.76
C LYS A 39 27.73 -2.41 -0.57
N ASP A 40 27.94 -3.17 -1.64
CA ASP A 40 28.15 -2.62 -2.99
C ASP A 40 26.87 -1.94 -3.50
N LYS A 41 25.71 -2.53 -3.20
CA LYS A 41 24.40 -1.93 -3.51
C LYS A 41 24.22 -0.57 -2.82
N TRP A 42 24.53 -0.46 -1.53
CA TRP A 42 24.40 0.81 -0.79
C TRP A 42 25.41 1.86 -1.25
N GLU A 43 26.65 1.47 -1.57
CA GLU A 43 27.63 2.38 -2.15
C GLU A 43 27.14 2.96 -3.50
N ARG A 44 26.50 2.16 -4.35
CA ARG A 44 25.85 2.66 -5.57
C ARG A 44 24.70 3.60 -5.29
N VAL A 45 23.82 3.25 -4.34
CA VAL A 45 22.71 4.12 -3.92
C VAL A 45 23.22 5.50 -3.51
N ASP A 46 24.30 5.56 -2.73
CA ASP A 46 24.89 6.80 -2.26
C ASP A 46 25.49 7.62 -3.40
N VAL A 47 26.18 6.99 -4.36
CA VAL A 47 26.71 7.66 -5.56
C VAL A 47 25.59 8.28 -6.40
N VAL A 48 24.50 7.54 -6.65
CA VAL A 48 23.37 8.05 -7.44
C VAL A 48 22.64 9.16 -6.68
N ARG A 49 22.40 8.99 -5.37
CA ARG A 49 21.80 10.02 -4.51
C ARG A 49 22.63 11.30 -4.51
N GLU A 50 23.94 11.19 -4.40
CA GLU A 50 24.82 12.37 -4.43
C GLU A 50 24.79 13.05 -5.80
N ARG A 51 24.75 12.30 -6.90
CA ARG A 51 24.56 12.86 -8.25
C ARG A 51 23.27 13.67 -8.36
N VAL A 52 22.15 13.13 -7.87
CA VAL A 52 20.85 13.81 -7.85
C VAL A 52 20.90 15.07 -6.98
N ARG A 53 21.60 15.03 -5.83
CA ARG A 53 21.81 16.23 -5.00
C ARG A 53 22.61 17.33 -5.70
N GLN A 54 23.61 16.94 -6.50
CA GLN A 54 24.45 17.88 -7.26
C GLN A 54 23.71 18.44 -8.49
N GLN A 55 22.75 17.70 -9.04
CA GLN A 55 21.92 18.11 -10.17
C GLN A 55 20.44 17.92 -9.84
N PRO A 56 19.89 18.75 -8.93
CA PRO A 56 18.50 18.60 -8.51
C PRO A 56 17.58 18.90 -9.69
N THR A 57 16.67 17.95 -9.95
CA THR A 57 15.58 18.18 -10.89
C THR A 57 14.77 19.37 -10.38
N LYS A 58 14.42 20.30 -11.28
CA LYS A 58 13.60 21.47 -10.91
C LYS A 58 12.18 21.37 -11.41
N GLN A 59 11.98 20.62 -12.49
CA GLN A 59 10.71 20.42 -13.18
C GLN A 59 10.73 19.04 -13.83
N LEU A 60 9.55 18.45 -14.00
CA LEU A 60 9.42 17.19 -14.71
C LEU A 60 9.83 17.34 -16.18
N PRO A 61 10.39 16.28 -16.80
CA PRO A 61 10.55 16.21 -18.24
C PRO A 61 9.22 16.39 -18.98
N ALA A 62 9.26 16.93 -20.20
CA ALA A 62 8.05 17.13 -21.01
C ALA A 62 7.38 15.82 -21.46
N THR A 63 8.09 14.70 -21.38
CA THR A 63 7.62 13.38 -21.79
C THR A 63 7.91 12.35 -20.71
N GLN A 64 7.01 11.38 -20.55
CA GLN A 64 7.20 10.25 -19.65
C GLN A 64 8.51 9.53 -19.95
N THR A 65 9.30 9.28 -18.92
CA THR A 65 10.51 8.47 -19.02
C THR A 65 10.10 7.00 -19.00
N GLY A 66 10.70 6.17 -19.87
CA GLY A 66 10.27 4.76 -20.06
C GLY A 66 10.40 3.86 -18.82
N ASN A 67 11.01 4.35 -17.75
CA ASN A 67 11.21 3.69 -16.47
C ASN A 67 10.15 4.02 -15.39
N VAL A 68 9.27 4.99 -15.64
CA VAL A 68 8.18 5.34 -14.71
C VAL A 68 6.88 4.77 -15.26
N LYS A 69 6.10 4.05 -14.45
CA LYS A 69 4.82 3.49 -14.91
C LYS A 69 3.82 4.61 -15.21
N GLU A 70 2.86 4.35 -16.09
CA GLU A 70 1.86 5.36 -16.49
C GLU A 70 1.12 5.97 -15.30
N ALA A 71 0.70 5.15 -14.33
CA ALA A 71 -0.02 5.62 -13.16
C ALA A 71 0.86 6.47 -12.21
N GLU A 72 2.13 6.09 -12.02
CA GLU A 72 3.13 6.89 -11.29
C GLU A 72 3.40 8.22 -12.01
N TRP A 73 3.46 8.21 -13.35
CA TRP A 73 3.64 9.40 -14.16
C TRP A 73 2.46 10.36 -14.08
N ASN A 74 1.22 9.86 -14.10
CA ASN A 74 0.02 10.67 -13.95
C ASN A 74 -0.05 11.37 -12.58
N LEU A 75 0.34 10.68 -11.51
CA LEU A 75 0.50 11.30 -10.19
C LEU A 75 1.51 12.45 -10.23
N LEU A 76 2.68 12.22 -10.84
CA LEU A 76 3.72 13.25 -10.99
C LEU A 76 3.22 14.47 -11.78
N LEU A 77 2.47 14.27 -12.87
CA LEU A 77 1.87 15.37 -13.64
C LEU A 77 0.92 16.21 -12.79
N GLY A 78 0.10 15.57 -11.95
CA GLY A 78 -0.80 16.26 -11.03
C GLY A 78 -0.06 17.07 -9.97
N MET A 79 1.00 16.52 -9.39
CA MET A 79 1.81 17.21 -8.35
C MET A 79 2.64 18.37 -8.92
N CYS A 80 3.19 18.17 -10.12
CA CYS A 80 4.12 19.11 -10.74
C CYS A 80 3.47 19.99 -11.81
N ALA A 81 2.15 20.17 -11.77
CA ALA A 81 1.44 21.03 -12.70
C ALA A 81 2.01 22.46 -12.70
N ALA A 82 2.13 23.06 -13.88
CA ALA A 82 2.71 24.41 -14.02
C ALA A 82 1.87 25.47 -13.29
N ASP A 83 0.54 25.34 -13.36
CA ASP A 83 -0.41 26.17 -12.61
C ASP A 83 -0.56 25.67 -11.17
N PRO A 84 -0.21 26.48 -10.14
CA PRO A 84 -0.39 26.13 -8.73
C PRO A 84 -1.81 25.74 -8.33
N ALA A 85 -2.83 26.27 -9.03
CA ALA A 85 -4.24 25.97 -8.75
C ALA A 85 -4.70 24.64 -9.35
N ALA A 86 -3.99 24.15 -10.38
CA ALA A 86 -4.23 22.85 -11.00
C ALA A 86 -3.43 21.72 -10.34
N ARG A 87 -2.57 22.03 -9.36
CA ARG A 87 -1.80 21.01 -8.64
C ARG A 87 -2.71 20.18 -7.74
N ALA A 88 -2.45 18.88 -7.71
CA ALA A 88 -3.13 17.94 -6.82
C ALA A 88 -3.03 18.40 -5.36
N SER A 89 -4.10 18.22 -4.58
CA SER A 89 -4.03 18.49 -3.14
C SER A 89 -3.20 17.41 -2.45
N MET A 90 -2.71 17.67 -1.23
CA MET A 90 -2.00 16.64 -0.46
C MET A 90 -2.89 15.44 -0.15
N GLU A 91 -4.20 15.64 0.00
CA GLU A 91 -5.18 14.57 0.20
C GLU A 91 -5.24 13.66 -1.03
N ASP A 92 -5.34 14.24 -2.23
CA ASP A 92 -5.33 13.50 -3.50
C ASP A 92 -4.01 12.75 -3.71
N VAL A 93 -2.88 13.36 -3.35
CA VAL A 93 -1.56 12.74 -3.46
C VAL A 93 -1.47 11.52 -2.55
N VAL A 94 -1.85 11.64 -1.27
CA VAL A 94 -1.81 10.53 -0.31
C VAL A 94 -2.75 9.40 -0.75
N PHE A 95 -3.94 9.75 -1.23
CA PHE A 95 -4.89 8.78 -1.77
C PHE A 95 -4.30 8.03 -2.96
N GLN A 96 -3.79 8.74 -3.97
CA GLN A 96 -3.22 8.12 -5.18
C GLN A 96 -1.99 7.27 -4.88
N VAL A 97 -1.08 7.72 -4.01
CA VAL A 97 0.06 6.90 -3.55
C VAL A 97 -0.43 5.63 -2.85
N GLY A 98 -1.48 5.72 -2.04
CA GLY A 98 -2.12 4.57 -1.40
C GLY A 98 -2.67 3.55 -2.40
N VAL A 99 -3.34 4.02 -3.45
CA VAL A 99 -3.85 3.17 -4.55
C VAL A 99 -2.70 2.49 -5.30
N LEU A 100 -1.65 3.23 -5.64
CA LEU A 100 -0.47 2.69 -6.34
C LEU A 100 0.23 1.59 -5.51
N ALA A 101 0.38 1.82 -4.21
CA ALA A 101 1.00 0.85 -3.31
C ALA A 101 0.19 -0.46 -3.17
N GLN A 102 -1.15 -0.37 -3.27
CA GLN A 102 -2.00 -1.56 -3.27
C GLN A 102 -1.91 -2.33 -4.59
N GLN A 103 -1.88 -1.63 -5.72
CA GLN A 103 -1.71 -2.23 -7.05
C GLN A 103 -0.35 -2.94 -7.20
N GLU A 104 0.71 -2.38 -6.61
CA GLU A 104 2.03 -3.00 -6.60
C GLU A 104 2.07 -4.31 -5.79
N ASN A 105 1.35 -4.39 -4.67
CA ASN A 105 1.29 -5.59 -3.84
C ASN A 105 0.38 -6.69 -4.41
N THR A 106 -0.63 -6.34 -5.20
CA THR A 106 -1.59 -7.31 -5.76
C THR A 106 -1.16 -7.90 -7.10
N GLY A 107 -0.03 -7.48 -7.67
CA GLY A 107 0.52 -8.06 -8.91
C GLY A 107 -0.41 -7.96 -10.13
N LEU A 108 -1.50 -7.19 -10.04
CA LEU A 108 -2.45 -7.00 -11.11
C LEU A 108 -2.31 -5.62 -11.72
N SER A 109 -1.87 -5.61 -12.97
CA SER A 109 -2.07 -4.50 -13.90
C SER A 109 -3.58 -4.37 -14.15
N SER A 110 -4.25 -3.52 -13.38
CA SER A 110 -5.56 -3.01 -13.74
C SER A 110 -5.39 -1.62 -14.33
N THR A 111 -5.50 -1.57 -15.66
CA THR A 111 -5.74 -0.34 -16.43
C THR A 111 -7.11 0.22 -16.02
N THR A 112 -7.19 0.82 -14.85
CA THR A 112 -8.41 1.55 -14.46
C THR A 112 -8.28 2.93 -15.06
N LYS A 113 -8.99 3.13 -16.17
CA LYS A 113 -9.29 4.44 -16.73
C LYS A 113 -9.65 5.39 -15.59
N ALA A 114 -9.14 6.62 -15.67
CA ALA A 114 -9.47 7.72 -14.78
C ALA A 114 -10.92 7.60 -14.31
N PRO A 115 -11.20 7.56 -12.99
CA PRO A 115 -12.55 7.71 -12.53
C PRO A 115 -12.95 9.13 -12.90
N ASP A 116 -13.81 9.22 -13.91
CA ASP A 116 -14.65 10.37 -14.12
C ASP A 116 -15.14 10.85 -12.75
N THR A 117 -15.05 12.15 -12.57
CA THR A 117 -15.67 12.89 -11.49
C THR A 117 -17.18 12.60 -11.49
N PHE A 118 -17.58 11.50 -10.87
CA PHE A 118 -18.96 11.22 -10.54
C PHE A 118 -19.04 11.01 -9.04
N SER A 119 -19.87 11.85 -8.44
CA SER A 119 -20.46 11.74 -7.11
C SER A 119 -21.19 10.40 -7.00
N ALA A 120 -20.45 9.30 -6.94
CA ALA A 120 -20.99 8.01 -6.57
C ALA A 120 -21.32 8.08 -5.07
N THR A 121 -22.54 7.69 -4.74
CA THR A 121 -23.03 7.66 -3.37
C THR A 121 -23.37 6.23 -2.98
N VAL A 122 -23.06 5.86 -1.76
CA VAL A 122 -23.44 4.60 -1.13
C VAL A 122 -24.74 4.85 -0.37
N GLU A 123 -25.80 4.18 -0.81
CA GLU A 123 -27.14 4.27 -0.22
C GLU A 123 -27.25 3.47 1.08
N ASP A 124 -26.58 2.32 1.13
CA ASP A 124 -26.57 1.42 2.29
C ASP A 124 -25.14 0.94 2.57
N VAL A 125 -24.58 1.41 3.69
CA VAL A 125 -23.23 1.05 4.13
C VAL A 125 -23.17 -0.38 4.66
N SER A 126 -24.29 -0.93 5.14
CA SER A 126 -24.32 -2.29 5.69
C SER A 126 -24.06 -3.35 4.62
N LEU A 127 -24.40 -3.04 3.37
CA LEU A 127 -24.19 -3.89 2.20
C LEU A 127 -22.86 -3.64 1.51
N TYR A 128 -22.04 -2.70 1.99
CA TYR A 128 -20.77 -2.38 1.36
C TYR A 128 -19.73 -3.46 1.67
N GLU A 129 -19.23 -4.10 0.62
CA GLU A 129 -18.27 -5.19 0.69
C GLU A 129 -16.84 -4.72 0.40
N ILE A 130 -15.89 -5.18 1.22
CA ILE A 130 -14.47 -5.11 0.94
C ILE A 130 -14.15 -6.21 -0.07
N GLN A 131 -14.09 -5.87 -1.36
CA GLN A 131 -13.97 -6.84 -2.46
C GLN A 131 -12.78 -7.80 -2.31
N THR A 132 -11.67 -7.37 -1.72
CA THR A 132 -10.49 -8.22 -1.52
C THR A 132 -10.71 -9.34 -0.50
N LEU A 133 -11.63 -9.12 0.45
CA LEU A 133 -11.99 -10.10 1.48
C LEU A 133 -13.30 -10.83 1.13
N GLY A 134 -14.15 -10.25 0.29
CA GLY A 134 -15.50 -10.75 0.04
C GLY A 134 -16.40 -10.65 1.27
N MET A 135 -16.06 -9.75 2.21
CA MET A 135 -16.77 -9.54 3.46
C MET A 135 -17.33 -8.12 3.52
N THR A 136 -18.48 -7.96 4.17
CA THR A 136 -19.01 -6.63 4.52
C THR A 136 -18.11 -5.93 5.54
N LEU A 137 -18.27 -4.61 5.67
CA LEU A 137 -17.58 -3.83 6.70
C LEU A 137 -17.87 -4.36 8.11
N ARG A 138 -19.11 -4.78 8.39
CA ARG A 138 -19.49 -5.32 9.71
C ARG A 138 -18.85 -6.67 9.98
N GLU A 139 -18.92 -7.60 9.02
CA GLU A 139 -18.25 -8.90 9.14
C GLU A 139 -16.74 -8.76 9.36
N THR A 140 -16.10 -7.81 8.65
CA THR A 140 -14.66 -7.55 8.82
C THR A 140 -14.34 -6.97 10.21
N LEU A 141 -15.22 -6.14 10.79
CA LEU A 141 -15.06 -5.62 12.15
C LEU A 141 -15.21 -6.73 13.19
N ASP A 142 -16.20 -7.60 13.02
CA ASP A 142 -16.47 -8.72 13.92
C ASP A 142 -15.28 -9.69 13.94
N GLU A 143 -14.78 -10.07 12.75
CA GLU A 143 -13.59 -10.93 12.61
C GLU A 143 -12.34 -10.26 13.21
N ALA A 144 -12.15 -8.95 13.00
CA ALA A 144 -11.03 -8.22 13.57
C ALA A 144 -11.07 -8.17 15.12
N ASP A 145 -12.24 -8.10 15.75
CA ASP A 145 -12.36 -8.18 17.22
C ASP A 145 -12.02 -9.58 17.74
N GLU A 146 -12.38 -10.63 17.00
CA GLU A 146 -11.98 -12.01 17.29
C GLU A 146 -10.45 -12.16 17.23
N LEU A 147 -9.81 -11.70 16.15
CA LEU A 147 -8.35 -11.70 16.02
C LEU A 147 -7.66 -10.88 17.12
N CYS A 148 -8.26 -9.76 17.56
CA CYS A 148 -7.76 -8.99 18.71
C CYS A 148 -7.82 -9.78 20.02
N SER A 149 -8.79 -10.70 20.15
CA SER A 149 -8.96 -11.56 21.33
C SER A 149 -7.95 -12.70 21.34
N GLU A 150 -7.54 -13.19 20.18
CA GLU A 150 -6.53 -14.24 20.02
C GLU A 150 -5.10 -13.75 20.26
N LEU A 151 -4.83 -12.46 19.98
CA LEU A 151 -3.50 -11.89 20.14
C LEU A 151 -3.28 -11.36 21.57
N GLU A 152 -2.53 -12.09 22.40
CA GLU A 152 -2.16 -11.63 23.76
C GLU A 152 -1.31 -10.34 23.75
N THR A 153 -0.51 -10.15 22.70
CA THR A 153 0.40 -9.00 22.60
C THR A 153 -0.33 -7.78 22.07
N PHE A 154 -0.29 -6.65 22.79
CA PHE A 154 -0.99 -5.40 22.44
C PHE A 154 -2.52 -5.51 22.38
N CYS A 155 -3.12 -6.54 23.00
CA CYS A 155 -4.58 -6.74 23.03
C CYS A 155 -5.36 -5.48 23.42
N ASP A 156 -4.94 -4.77 24.48
CA ASP A 156 -5.61 -3.54 24.94
C ASP A 156 -5.58 -2.41 23.89
N VAL A 157 -4.47 -2.28 23.15
CA VAL A 157 -4.32 -1.26 22.11
C VAL A 157 -5.16 -1.62 20.89
N ASN A 158 -5.09 -2.88 20.45
CA ASN A 158 -5.85 -3.36 19.30
C ASN A 158 -7.36 -3.31 19.58
N ARG A 159 -7.79 -3.66 20.80
CA ARG A 159 -9.18 -3.51 21.26
C ARG A 159 -9.65 -2.05 21.28
N ALA A 160 -8.79 -1.12 21.67
CA ALA A 160 -9.14 0.30 21.61
C ALA A 160 -9.30 0.80 20.16
N VAL A 161 -8.48 0.29 19.24
CA VAL A 161 -8.58 0.61 17.81
C VAL A 161 -9.86 0.02 17.21
N ILE A 162 -10.16 -1.26 17.44
CA ILE A 162 -11.37 -1.89 16.90
C ILE A 162 -12.64 -1.24 17.45
N ALA A 163 -12.69 -0.93 18.76
CA ALA A 163 -13.81 -0.19 19.35
C ALA A 163 -14.03 1.15 18.65
N ARG A 164 -12.93 1.86 18.33
CA ARG A 164 -13.05 3.14 17.60
C ARG A 164 -13.51 2.95 16.15
N LEU A 165 -13.10 1.88 15.47
CA LEU A 165 -13.55 1.57 14.12
C LEU A 165 -15.04 1.19 14.10
N VAL A 166 -15.51 0.44 15.10
CA VAL A 166 -16.94 0.14 15.31
C VAL A 166 -17.72 1.44 15.51
N ASP A 167 -17.28 2.34 16.40
CA ASP A 167 -17.94 3.64 16.61
C ASP A 167 -18.09 4.45 15.32
N VAL A 168 -17.05 4.43 14.46
CA VAL A 168 -17.06 5.15 13.19
C VAL A 168 -17.99 4.47 12.20
N TYR A 169 -17.99 3.15 12.12
CA TYR A 169 -18.94 2.40 11.30
C TYR A 169 -20.39 2.70 11.69
N GLU A 170 -20.71 2.69 12.99
CA GLU A 170 -22.06 3.01 13.48
C GLU A 170 -22.48 4.45 13.14
N GLN A 171 -21.53 5.41 13.13
CA GLN A 171 -21.79 6.77 12.67
C GLN A 171 -22.08 6.82 11.16
N LEU A 172 -21.37 6.05 10.35
CA LEU A 172 -21.63 5.94 8.91
C LEU A 172 -22.99 5.29 8.66
N GLU A 173 -23.27 4.16 9.32
CA GLU A 173 -24.54 3.40 9.20
C GLU A 173 -25.76 4.22 9.65
N SER A 174 -25.62 5.02 10.72
CA SER A 174 -26.71 5.87 11.22
C SER A 174 -26.96 7.13 10.39
N THR A 175 -26.12 7.43 9.40
CA THR A 175 -26.27 8.60 8.54
C THR A 175 -27.45 8.41 7.58
N ARG A 176 -28.43 9.31 7.65
CA ARG A 176 -29.66 9.23 6.84
C ARG A 176 -29.50 9.70 5.39
N THR A 177 -28.36 10.29 5.06
CA THR A 177 -28.04 10.77 3.71
C THR A 177 -27.08 9.78 3.04
N PRO A 178 -27.25 9.49 1.74
CA PRO A 178 -26.28 8.70 1.00
C PRO A 178 -24.87 9.26 1.21
N LEU A 179 -23.94 8.37 1.58
CA LEU A 179 -22.55 8.74 1.85
C LEU A 179 -21.76 8.77 0.54
N SER A 180 -20.70 9.57 0.46
CA SER A 180 -19.84 9.50 -0.73
C SER A 180 -19.14 8.15 -0.77
N THR A 181 -19.04 7.55 -1.96
CA THR A 181 -18.28 6.31 -2.16
C THR A 181 -16.84 6.46 -1.70
N SER A 182 -16.22 7.62 -1.94
CA SER A 182 -14.87 7.92 -1.48
C SER A 182 -14.69 7.87 0.05
N LEU A 183 -15.71 8.25 0.82
CA LEU A 183 -15.68 8.19 2.28
C LEU A 183 -15.77 6.74 2.77
N VAL A 184 -16.68 5.96 2.18
CA VAL A 184 -16.86 4.55 2.54
C VAL A 184 -15.64 3.73 2.09
N GLU A 185 -15.05 4.04 0.94
CA GLU A 185 -13.78 3.46 0.48
C GLU A 185 -12.62 3.83 1.41
N SER A 186 -12.53 5.09 1.84
CA SER A 186 -11.47 5.50 2.77
C SER A 186 -11.56 4.75 4.09
N PHE A 187 -12.78 4.58 4.62
CA PHE A 187 -13.03 3.78 5.81
C PHE A 187 -12.69 2.30 5.59
N SER A 188 -13.12 1.71 4.47
CA SER A 188 -12.86 0.30 4.15
C SER A 188 -11.35 0.01 4.05
N LEU A 189 -10.57 0.94 3.49
CA LEU A 189 -9.11 0.80 3.41
C LEU A 189 -8.42 0.87 4.78
N ILE A 190 -8.93 1.69 5.71
CA ILE A 190 -8.40 1.75 7.08
C ILE A 190 -8.68 0.42 7.78
N LEU A 191 -9.91 -0.07 7.67
CA LEU A 191 -10.34 -1.34 8.26
C LEU A 191 -9.53 -2.51 7.70
N LEU A 192 -9.39 -2.60 6.38
CA LEU A 192 -8.60 -3.63 5.71
C LEU A 192 -7.14 -3.64 6.16
N ARG A 193 -6.50 -2.46 6.29
CA ARG A 193 -5.11 -2.38 6.76
C ARG A 193 -4.94 -2.86 8.19
N PHE A 194 -5.90 -2.53 9.05
CA PHE A 194 -5.89 -2.99 10.44
C PHE A 194 -6.10 -4.52 10.51
N TYR A 195 -7.05 -5.04 9.73
CA TYR A 195 -7.29 -6.47 9.58
C TYR A 195 -6.03 -7.22 9.11
N ASP A 196 -5.40 -6.77 8.02
CA ASP A 196 -4.16 -7.36 7.49
C ASP A 196 -3.01 -7.35 8.53
N MET A 197 -2.95 -6.31 9.36
CA MET A 197 -1.95 -6.21 10.43
C MET A 197 -2.19 -7.29 11.50
N LEU A 198 -3.45 -7.50 11.91
CA LEU A 198 -3.82 -8.53 12.88
C LEU A 198 -3.54 -9.93 12.33
N GLU A 199 -4.00 -10.22 11.10
CA GLU A 199 -3.78 -11.52 10.45
C GLU A 199 -2.28 -11.85 10.34
N LYS A 200 -1.46 -10.89 9.90
CA LYS A 200 0.00 -11.06 9.85
C LYS A 200 0.63 -11.26 11.22
N SER A 201 0.09 -10.64 12.26
CA SER A 201 0.62 -10.79 13.62
C SER A 201 0.33 -12.17 14.21
N ILE A 202 -0.80 -12.78 13.87
CA ILE A 202 -1.17 -14.14 14.26
C ILE A 202 -0.35 -15.17 13.46
N LEU A 203 -0.26 -14.99 12.13
CA LEU A 203 0.50 -15.90 11.27
C LEU A 203 2.03 -15.78 11.45
N GLY A 204 2.52 -14.60 11.84
CA GLY A 204 3.95 -14.31 12.04
C GLY A 204 4.45 -14.57 13.46
N GLY A 205 3.55 -14.74 14.44
CA GLY A 205 3.87 -14.92 15.86
C GLY A 205 4.63 -16.20 16.22
N ASP A 206 4.61 -17.21 15.34
CA ASP A 206 5.25 -18.52 15.56
C ASP A 206 6.44 -18.82 14.60
N SER A 207 7.02 -17.79 13.96
CA SER A 207 8.12 -17.98 13.00
C SER A 207 9.49 -17.55 13.52
N ILE A 208 9.89 -18.06 14.69
CA ILE A 208 11.30 -18.39 14.98
C ILE A 208 11.30 -19.70 15.79
N VAL A 209 11.70 -20.80 15.12
CA VAL A 209 11.85 -22.19 15.63
C VAL A 209 10.59 -23.08 15.64
N ALA A 210 10.14 -23.50 14.45
CA ALA A 210 9.55 -24.84 14.26
C ALA A 210 9.93 -25.45 12.89
N SER A 211 11.17 -25.23 12.44
CA SER A 211 11.79 -26.15 11.48
C SER A 211 12.34 -27.35 12.25
N SER A 212 11.46 -28.27 12.64
CA SER A 212 11.87 -29.59 13.10
C SER A 212 10.74 -30.61 13.01
N CYS A 213 10.93 -31.55 12.09
CA CYS A 213 10.41 -32.92 12.12
C CYS A 213 8.90 -33.16 11.92
N ALA A 214 8.47 -33.11 10.66
CA ALA A 214 7.39 -33.98 10.16
C ALA A 214 7.77 -34.61 8.82
N ALA A 215 8.89 -35.34 8.79
CA ALA A 215 9.21 -36.22 7.67
C ALA A 215 10.03 -37.42 8.17
N ARG A 216 9.35 -38.47 8.65
CA ARG A 216 9.74 -39.88 8.47
C ARG A 216 8.74 -40.82 9.14
N THR A 217 7.67 -41.14 8.42
CA THR A 217 6.89 -42.36 8.62
C THR A 217 6.45 -42.91 7.27
N VAL A 218 7.38 -43.54 6.54
CA VAL A 218 7.08 -44.71 5.70
C VAL A 218 8.33 -45.58 5.68
N SER A 219 8.37 -46.60 6.54
CA SER A 219 9.17 -47.80 6.30
C SER A 219 8.30 -49.00 6.66
N GLY A 220 7.45 -49.36 5.70
CA GLY A 220 6.52 -50.47 5.81
C GLY A 220 6.31 -51.12 4.45
N LYS A 221 7.17 -52.11 4.16
CA LYS A 221 6.95 -53.28 3.30
C LYS A 221 6.45 -53.02 1.87
N ASN A 222 7.38 -53.11 0.92
CA ASN A 222 7.08 -53.70 -0.38
C ASN A 222 7.83 -55.03 -0.50
N TYR A 223 7.05 -56.10 -0.53
CA TYR A 223 7.43 -57.42 -0.97
C TYR A 223 7.77 -57.34 -2.46
N ASN A 224 8.89 -57.92 -2.88
CA ASN A 224 8.97 -58.48 -4.22
C ASN A 224 9.81 -59.76 -4.20
N MET A 225 9.14 -60.85 -4.58
CA MET A 225 9.71 -62.13 -4.95
C MET A 225 10.74 -61.92 -6.06
N HIS A 226 11.87 -62.63 -6.01
CA HIS A 226 12.38 -63.29 -7.20
C HIS A 226 13.15 -64.57 -6.82
N HIS A 227 12.85 -65.59 -7.62
CA HIS A 227 13.34 -66.97 -7.66
C HIS A 227 14.80 -67.02 -8.12
N GLY A 228 15.55 -68.04 -7.67
CA GLY A 228 16.85 -68.43 -8.23
C GLY A 228 17.87 -68.83 -7.18
#